data_AF-A0AAE6R9Z8-F1
#
_entry.id   AF-A0AAE6R9Z8-F1
#
_cell.length_a   1.000
_cell.length_b   1.000
_cell.length_c   1.000
_cell.angle_alpha   90.00
_cell.angle_beta   90.00
_cell.angle_gamma   90.00
#
_symmetry.space_group_name_H-M   'P 1'
#
loop_
_entity.id
_entity.type
_entity.pdbx_description
1 polymer ?
#
loop_
_entity_poly.entity_id
_entity_poly.type
_entity_poly.pdbx_seq_one_letter_code
_entity_poly.pdbx_strand_id
1 'polypeptide(L)'
;MPFMAKIYQHCGLQEKRVFLSLWLVISCLLPTAAQFSPALANMVHTYELFSFMGYAGYAFLGAYVFEQIRQHGPGNNWVNLGGFAISGLLTAAATHAMSMLQGEPSQIFYSYVSPLVVLAAIFAFRLLLALGGQLVQHSKLLADLSGCTLGLYCLHVFIMNRASLLYGPLIEGHSLAWLIPLLALAVFLLTWVPIYLLRLFKPVRVVI
;
A
#
# COMPACT_ATOMS: atom_id res chain seq x y z
N MET A 1 1.95 1.77 17.63
CA MET A 1 2.13 3.13 18.21
C MET A 1 1.41 3.19 19.55
N PRO A 2 2.13 3.29 20.68
CA PRO A 2 1.54 3.14 22.02
C PRO A 2 0.50 4.22 22.35
N PHE A 3 0.67 5.45 21.84
CA PHE A 3 -0.28 6.55 22.04
C PHE A 3 -1.64 6.29 21.35
N MET A 4 -1.63 5.96 20.05
CA MET A 4 -2.86 5.63 19.32
C MET A 4 -3.56 4.39 19.87
N ALA A 5 -2.80 3.40 20.33
CA ALA A 5 -3.38 2.21 20.95
C ALA A 5 -4.17 2.56 22.21
N LYS A 6 -3.65 3.45 23.07
CA LYS A 6 -4.37 3.94 24.26
C LYS A 6 -5.67 4.65 23.87
N ILE A 7 -5.63 5.56 22.90
CA ILE A 7 -6.82 6.28 22.43
C ILE A 7 -7.86 5.29 21.89
N TYR A 8 -7.46 4.39 20.99
CA TYR A 8 -8.36 3.42 20.39
C TYR A 8 -9.04 2.51 21.42
N GLN A 9 -8.32 2.09 22.47
CA GLN A 9 -8.84 1.21 23.50
C GLN A 9 -9.85 1.90 24.44
N HIS A 10 -9.73 3.21 24.64
CA HIS A 10 -10.60 3.96 25.56
C HIS A 10 -11.74 4.69 24.85
N CYS A 11 -11.72 4.77 23.51
CA CYS A 11 -12.80 5.37 22.72
C CYS A 11 -13.99 4.41 22.53
N GLY A 12 -15.20 4.98 22.58
CA GLY A 12 -16.45 4.28 22.25
C GLY A 12 -16.56 3.93 20.76
N LEU A 13 -17.47 3.00 20.42
CA LEU A 13 -17.67 2.57 19.03
C LEU A 13 -18.12 3.72 18.11
N GLN A 14 -18.93 4.65 18.62
CA GLN A 14 -19.38 5.82 17.86
C GLN A 14 -18.22 6.78 17.57
N GLU A 15 -17.38 7.06 18.56
CA GLU A 15 -16.20 7.94 18.40
C GLU A 15 -15.23 7.36 17.38
N LYS A 16 -14.97 6.05 17.42
CA LYS A 16 -14.15 5.35 16.42
C LYS A 16 -14.69 5.54 15.00
N ARG A 17 -16.02 5.44 14.82
CA ARG A 17 -16.68 5.61 13.51
C ARG A 17 -16.62 7.06 13.02
N VAL A 18 -16.88 8.03 13.90
CA VAL A 18 -16.80 9.47 13.59
C VAL A 18 -15.38 9.86 13.21
N PHE A 19 -14.39 9.37 13.94
CA PHE A 19 -12.99 9.61 13.64
C PHE A 19 -12.60 9.06 12.26
N LEU A 20 -12.97 7.80 11.97
CA LEU A 20 -12.68 7.17 10.69
C LEU A 20 -13.42 7.83 9.52
N SER A 21 -14.67 8.26 9.71
CA SER A 21 -15.41 8.97 8.67
C SER A 21 -14.79 10.34 8.41
N LEU A 22 -14.38 11.08 9.45
CA LEU A 22 -13.64 12.33 9.31
C LEU A 22 -12.34 12.14 8.54
N TRP A 23 -11.54 11.14 8.91
CA TRP A 23 -10.29 10.83 8.21
C TRP A 23 -10.54 10.45 6.74
N LEU A 24 -11.54 9.63 6.46
CA LEU A 24 -11.88 9.25 5.09
C LEU A 24 -12.35 10.45 4.27
N VAL A 25 -13.15 11.34 4.85
CA VAL A 25 -13.62 12.56 4.17
C VAL A 25 -12.48 13.54 3.94
N ILE A 26 -11.70 13.85 4.98
CA ILE A 26 -10.69 14.90 4.94
C ILE A 26 -9.46 14.46 4.16
N SER A 27 -8.96 13.25 4.42
CA SER A 27 -7.68 12.80 3.89
C SER A 27 -7.84 12.06 2.57
N CYS A 28 -9.00 11.44 2.30
CA CYS A 28 -9.23 10.65 1.08
C CYS A 28 -10.15 11.36 0.08
N LEU A 29 -11.39 11.68 0.47
CA LEU A 29 -12.41 12.19 -0.46
C LEU A 29 -12.14 13.63 -0.90
N LEU A 30 -11.82 14.54 0.03
CA LEU A 30 -11.58 15.95 -0.29
C LEU A 30 -10.44 16.13 -1.31
N PRO A 31 -9.25 15.49 -1.16
CA PRO A 31 -8.19 15.60 -2.15
C PRO A 31 -8.56 15.02 -3.52
N THR A 32 -9.40 13.98 -3.56
CA THR A 32 -9.91 13.47 -4.85
C THR A 32 -10.95 14.38 -5.49
N ALA A 33 -11.85 14.98 -4.70
CA ALA A 33 -12.87 15.90 -5.18
C ALA A 33 -12.26 17.25 -5.62
N ALA A 34 -11.20 17.68 -4.96
CA ALA A 34 -10.45 18.89 -5.28
C ALA A 34 -9.95 18.93 -6.73
N GLN A 35 -9.74 17.77 -7.35
CA GLN A 35 -9.29 17.68 -8.74
C GLN A 35 -10.32 18.16 -9.76
N PHE A 36 -11.60 18.15 -9.38
CA PHE A 36 -12.68 18.61 -10.24
C PHE A 36 -13.05 20.08 -9.99
N SER A 37 -12.48 20.72 -8.95
CA SER A 37 -12.78 22.11 -8.61
C SER A 37 -11.53 22.87 -8.15
N PRO A 38 -11.05 23.85 -8.94
CA PRO A 38 -9.84 24.60 -8.61
C PRO A 38 -9.94 25.40 -7.30
N ALA A 39 -11.14 25.85 -6.92
CA ALA A 39 -11.36 26.51 -5.64
C ALA A 39 -11.14 25.56 -4.45
N LEU A 40 -11.56 24.31 -4.60
CA LEU A 40 -11.39 23.28 -3.57
C LEU A 40 -9.93 22.79 -3.51
N ALA A 41 -9.25 22.68 -4.65
CA ALA A 41 -7.81 22.39 -4.70
C ALA A 41 -6.99 23.42 -3.92
N ASN A 42 -7.25 24.72 -4.12
CA ASN A 42 -6.56 25.77 -3.37
C ASN A 42 -6.77 25.64 -1.87
N MET A 43 -7.98 25.31 -1.40
CA MET A 43 -8.23 25.08 0.02
C MET A 43 -7.49 23.85 0.55
N VAL A 44 -7.54 22.72 -0.17
CA VAL A 44 -6.87 21.47 0.24
C VAL A 44 -5.35 21.65 0.35
N HIS A 45 -4.75 22.37 -0.60
CA HIS A 45 -3.32 22.67 -0.58
C HIS A 45 -2.95 23.71 0.50
N THR A 46 -3.73 24.78 0.67
CA THR A 46 -3.44 25.83 1.65
C THR A 46 -3.50 25.33 3.09
N TYR A 47 -4.43 24.42 3.40
CA TYR A 47 -4.60 23.87 4.75
C TYR A 47 -3.92 22.51 4.94
N GLU A 48 -3.14 22.03 3.96
CA GLU A 48 -2.47 20.72 3.98
C GLU A 48 -3.38 19.57 4.44
N LEU A 49 -4.64 19.58 4.01
CA LEU A 49 -5.66 18.63 4.48
C LEU A 49 -5.31 17.17 4.15
N PHE A 50 -4.43 16.94 3.16
CA PHE A 50 -3.85 15.63 2.84
C PHE A 50 -3.00 15.04 3.98
N SER A 51 -2.43 15.90 4.84
CA SER A 51 -1.58 15.51 5.96
C SER A 51 -2.38 15.19 7.22
N PHE A 52 -3.69 15.47 7.23
CA PHE A 52 -4.55 15.20 8.38
C PHE A 52 -4.51 13.72 8.77
N MET A 53 -3.79 13.44 9.86
CA MET A 53 -3.53 12.09 10.38
C MET A 53 -3.01 11.09 9.33
N GLY A 54 -2.36 11.55 8.25
CA GLY A 54 -1.95 10.80 7.03
C GLY A 54 -1.97 9.26 7.12
N TYR A 55 -0.79 8.64 7.27
CA TYR A 55 -0.68 7.18 7.42
C TYR A 55 -1.09 6.66 8.80
N ALA A 56 -1.21 7.53 9.81
CA ALA A 56 -1.67 7.14 11.13
C ALA A 56 -3.15 6.69 11.09
N GLY A 57 -3.99 7.28 10.23
CA GLY A 57 -5.36 6.84 10.02
C GLY A 57 -5.47 5.40 9.54
N TYR A 58 -4.51 4.92 8.74
CA TYR A 58 -4.43 3.51 8.35
C TYR A 58 -4.23 2.56 9.53
N ALA A 59 -3.44 2.95 10.52
CA ALA A 59 -3.25 2.15 11.73
C ALA A 59 -4.55 2.04 12.54
N PHE A 60 -5.31 3.13 12.63
CA PHE A 60 -6.61 3.16 13.31
C PHE A 60 -7.67 2.35 12.55
N LEU A 61 -7.70 2.49 11.23
CA LEU A 61 -8.56 1.70 10.33
C LEU A 61 -8.26 0.21 10.43
N GLY A 62 -6.98 -0.16 10.44
CA GLY A 62 -6.55 -1.55 10.60
C GLY A 62 -6.99 -2.15 11.93
N ALA A 63 -6.87 -1.40 13.03
CA ALA A 63 -7.37 -1.83 14.34
C ALA A 63 -8.89 -2.02 14.34
N TYR A 64 -9.62 -1.11 13.69
CA TYR A 64 -11.07 -1.22 13.53
C TYR A 64 -11.49 -2.44 12.72
N VAL A 65 -10.87 -2.65 11.57
CA VAL A 65 -11.14 -3.82 10.71
C VAL A 65 -10.79 -5.11 11.45
N PHE A 66 -9.69 -5.15 12.20
CA PHE A 66 -9.29 -6.31 13.01
C PHE A 66 -10.33 -6.65 14.09
N GLU A 67 -10.83 -5.63 14.82
CA GLU A 67 -11.89 -5.82 15.81
C GLU A 67 -13.18 -6.37 15.16
N GLN A 68 -13.55 -5.86 13.99
CA GLN A 68 -14.72 -6.34 13.24
C GLN A 68 -14.55 -7.78 12.76
N ILE A 69 -13.36 -8.15 12.27
CA ILE A 69 -13.03 -9.53 11.86
C ILE A 69 -13.09 -10.48 13.06
N ARG A 70 -12.63 -10.06 14.23
CA ARG A 70 -12.67 -10.89 15.44
C ARG A 70 -14.11 -11.18 15.89
N GLN A 71 -15.02 -10.22 15.67
CA GLN A 71 -16.43 -10.36 16.04
C GLN A 71 -17.26 -11.14 15.01
N HIS A 72 -17.03 -10.93 13.71
CA HIS A 72 -17.89 -11.45 12.64
C HIS A 72 -17.18 -12.44 11.69
N GLY A 73 -15.90 -12.72 11.91
CA GLY A 73 -15.04 -13.49 11.03
C GLY A 73 -14.48 -12.68 9.85
N PRO A 74 -13.49 -13.22 9.12
CA PRO A 74 -12.84 -12.54 7.99
C PRO A 74 -13.72 -12.44 6.71
N GLY A 75 -14.90 -13.07 6.72
CA GLY A 75 -15.78 -13.16 5.56
C GLY A 75 -15.28 -14.15 4.51
N ASN A 76 -15.88 -14.09 3.31
CA ASN A 76 -15.52 -14.97 2.21
C ASN A 76 -14.25 -14.49 1.49
N ASN A 77 -13.24 -15.35 1.41
CA ASN A 77 -11.96 -15.08 0.74
C ASN A 77 -12.14 -14.65 -0.73
N TRP A 78 -13.11 -15.22 -1.44
CA TRP A 78 -13.38 -14.86 -2.84
C TRP A 78 -13.94 -13.44 -2.97
N VAL A 79 -14.77 -13.00 -2.02
CA VAL A 79 -15.28 -11.63 -2.00
C VAL A 79 -14.16 -10.65 -1.66
N ASN A 80 -13.28 -10.99 -0.72
CA ASN A 80 -12.13 -10.16 -0.39
C ASN A 80 -11.14 -10.07 -1.56
N LEU A 81 -10.86 -11.20 -2.23
CA LEU A 81 -9.99 -11.24 -3.42
C LEU A 81 -10.61 -10.44 -4.58
N GLY A 82 -11.90 -10.63 -4.83
CA GLY A 82 -12.65 -9.88 -5.85
C GLY A 82 -12.66 -8.38 -5.53
N GLY A 83 -12.93 -8.00 -4.29
CA GLY A 83 -12.91 -6.60 -3.84
C GLY A 83 -11.54 -5.95 -4.01
N PHE A 84 -10.46 -6.65 -3.66
CA PHE A 84 -9.10 -6.21 -3.91
C PHE A 84 -8.78 -6.05 -5.40
N ALA A 85 -9.11 -7.06 -6.21
CA ALA A 85 -8.86 -7.02 -7.66
C ALA A 85 -9.67 -5.90 -8.34
N ILE A 86 -10.96 -5.76 -8.01
CA ILE A 86 -11.85 -4.74 -8.58
C ILE A 86 -11.38 -3.34 -8.18
N SER A 87 -11.08 -3.10 -6.91
CA SER A 87 -10.58 -1.79 -6.46
C SER A 87 -9.22 -1.44 -7.09
N GLY A 88 -8.33 -2.42 -7.24
CA GLY A 88 -7.07 -2.26 -7.98
C GLY A 88 -7.28 -1.94 -9.46
N LEU A 89 -8.16 -2.66 -10.14
CA LEU A 89 -8.50 -2.42 -11.54
C LEU A 89 -9.17 -1.06 -11.74
N LEU A 90 -10.08 -0.67 -10.86
CA LEU A 90 -10.70 0.66 -10.87
C LEU A 90 -9.66 1.76 -10.66
N THR A 91 -8.70 1.54 -9.76
CA THR A 91 -7.59 2.48 -9.56
C THR A 91 -6.77 2.63 -10.84
N ALA A 92 -6.39 1.52 -11.47
CA ALA A 92 -5.64 1.54 -12.72
C ALA A 92 -6.41 2.22 -13.86
N ALA A 93 -7.70 1.90 -14.01
CA ALA A 93 -8.57 2.49 -15.03
C ALA A 93 -8.78 4.00 -14.81
N ALA A 94 -9.01 4.43 -13.57
CA ALA A 94 -9.19 5.84 -13.22
C ALA A 94 -7.90 6.64 -13.46
N THR A 95 -6.76 6.10 -13.03
CA THR A 95 -5.43 6.68 -13.29
C THR A 95 -5.16 6.81 -14.79
N HIS A 96 -5.47 5.77 -15.57
CA HIS A 96 -5.30 5.78 -17.02
C HIS A 96 -6.20 6.82 -17.70
N ALA A 97 -7.49 6.85 -17.35
CA ALA A 97 -8.45 7.81 -17.90
C ALA A 97 -8.03 9.26 -17.62
N MET A 98 -7.60 9.57 -16.39
CA MET A 98 -7.11 10.91 -16.05
C MET A 98 -5.81 11.26 -16.76
N SER A 99 -4.89 10.30 -16.88
CA SER A 99 -3.62 10.54 -17.59
C SER A 99 -3.84 10.83 -19.07
N MET A 100 -4.81 10.16 -19.71
CA MET A 100 -5.20 10.44 -21.09
C MET A 100 -5.86 11.81 -21.25
N LEU A 101 -6.67 12.25 -20.28
CA LEU A 101 -7.31 13.56 -20.31
C LEU A 101 -6.32 14.71 -20.07
N GLN A 102 -5.32 14.51 -19.23
CA GLN A 102 -4.34 15.54 -18.85
C GLN A 102 -3.13 15.57 -19.79
N GLY A 103 -2.91 14.53 -20.61
CA GLY A 103 -1.74 14.41 -21.48
C GLY A 103 -0.44 14.12 -20.73
N GLU A 104 -0.49 14.02 -19.40
CA GLU A 104 0.64 13.73 -18.51
C GLU A 104 0.29 12.61 -17.53
N PRO A 105 1.28 11.84 -17.04
CA PRO A 105 1.05 10.77 -16.07
C PRO A 105 0.49 11.31 -14.75
N SER A 106 -0.77 11.00 -14.45
CA SER A 106 -1.48 11.50 -13.28
C SER A 106 -1.51 10.46 -12.16
N GLN A 107 -0.87 10.72 -11.01
CA GLN A 107 -0.76 9.75 -9.91
C GLN A 107 -1.84 9.90 -8.83
N ILE A 108 -2.84 10.75 -9.06
CA ILE A 108 -3.83 11.14 -8.06
C ILE A 108 -4.57 9.94 -7.47
N PHE A 109 -5.16 9.11 -8.33
CA PHE A 109 -5.92 7.94 -7.90
C PHE A 109 -5.04 6.82 -7.35
N TYR A 110 -3.75 6.83 -7.70
CA TYR A 110 -2.72 5.92 -7.19
C TYR A 110 -2.14 6.38 -5.84
N SER A 111 -2.46 7.60 -5.38
CA SER A 111 -2.02 8.07 -4.07
C SER A 111 -2.45 7.12 -2.96
N TYR A 112 -1.59 6.93 -1.97
CA TYR A 112 -1.87 6.01 -0.86
C TYR A 112 -3.14 6.36 -0.10
N VAL A 113 -3.56 7.63 -0.09
CA VAL A 113 -4.76 8.06 0.63
C VAL A 113 -5.99 8.10 -0.30
N SER A 114 -5.87 7.61 -1.53
CA SER A 114 -7.00 7.50 -2.45
C SER A 114 -8.07 6.55 -1.90
N PRO A 115 -9.37 6.90 -1.98
CA PRO A 115 -10.44 6.06 -1.44
C PRO A 115 -10.47 4.66 -2.06
N LEU A 116 -10.08 4.52 -3.33
CA LEU A 116 -9.98 3.21 -3.99
C LEU A 116 -8.84 2.37 -3.40
N VAL A 117 -7.70 3.00 -3.09
CA VAL A 117 -6.53 2.34 -2.47
C VAL A 117 -6.82 1.98 -1.01
N VAL A 118 -7.56 2.81 -0.28
CA VAL A 118 -8.06 2.50 1.07
C VAL A 118 -8.95 1.25 1.04
N LEU A 119 -9.89 1.19 0.09
CA LEU A 119 -10.76 0.02 -0.07
C LEU A 119 -9.95 -1.24 -0.42
N ALA A 120 -9.01 -1.13 -1.35
CA ALA A 120 -8.10 -2.22 -1.70
C ALA A 120 -7.33 -2.71 -0.47
N ALA A 121 -6.82 -1.80 0.36
CA ALA A 121 -6.10 -2.13 1.58
C ALA A 121 -6.98 -2.86 2.62
N ILE A 122 -8.25 -2.47 2.78
CA ILE A 122 -9.18 -3.17 3.68
C ILE A 122 -9.40 -4.62 3.22
N PHE A 123 -9.66 -4.82 1.92
CA PHE A 123 -9.87 -6.15 1.35
C PHE A 123 -8.61 -7.01 1.42
N ALA A 124 -7.45 -6.44 1.09
CA ALA A 124 -6.16 -7.10 1.21
C ALA A 124 -5.87 -7.51 2.65
N PHE A 125 -6.11 -6.63 3.62
CA PHE A 125 -5.91 -6.92 5.04
C PHE A 125 -6.79 -8.06 5.53
N ARG A 126 -8.07 -8.08 5.14
CA ARG A 126 -9.00 -9.19 5.42
C ARG A 126 -8.52 -10.50 4.82
N LEU A 127 -8.09 -10.48 3.56
CA LEU A 127 -7.59 -11.66 2.86
C LEU A 127 -6.33 -12.21 3.51
N LEU A 128 -5.37 -11.35 3.85
CA LEU A 128 -4.12 -11.74 4.51
C LEU A 128 -4.37 -12.33 5.90
N LEU A 129 -5.32 -11.79 6.67
CA LEU A 129 -5.69 -12.37 7.97
C LEU A 129 -6.35 -13.74 7.81
N ALA A 130 -7.20 -13.92 6.81
CA ALA A 130 -7.82 -15.22 6.52
C ALA A 130 -6.79 -16.27 6.11
N LEU A 131 -5.83 -15.88 5.25
CA LEU A 131 -4.75 -16.74 4.78
C LEU A 131 -3.69 -16.98 5.85
N GLY A 132 -3.49 -16.04 6.77
CA GLY A 132 -2.50 -16.12 7.84
C GLY A 132 -2.65 -17.38 8.69
N GLY A 133 -3.89 -17.82 8.95
CA GLY A 133 -4.15 -19.08 9.65
C GLY A 133 -3.65 -20.33 8.92
N GLN A 134 -3.63 -20.30 7.58
CA GLN A 134 -3.14 -21.40 6.74
C GLN A 134 -1.61 -21.32 6.54
N LEU A 135 -1.05 -20.12 6.46
CA LEU A 135 0.37 -19.89 6.23
C LEU A 135 1.27 -20.19 7.46
N VAL A 136 0.69 -20.41 8.65
CA VAL A 136 1.45 -20.89 9.83
C VAL A 136 2.23 -22.18 9.51
N GLN A 137 1.71 -23.02 8.61
CA GLN A 137 2.37 -24.25 8.17
C GLN A 137 3.68 -23.99 7.39
N HIS A 138 3.81 -22.84 6.73
CA HIS A 138 5.01 -22.41 5.99
C HIS A 138 5.85 -21.40 6.78
N SER A 139 5.66 -21.31 8.09
CA SER A 139 6.28 -20.32 8.98
C SER A 139 7.81 -20.24 8.86
N LYS A 140 8.51 -21.34 8.56
CA LYS A 140 9.97 -21.32 8.37
C LYS A 140 10.40 -20.53 7.14
N LEU A 141 9.79 -20.82 5.97
CA LEU A 141 10.07 -20.08 4.74
C LEU A 141 9.65 -18.62 4.86
N LEU A 142 8.50 -18.36 5.50
CA LEU A 142 8.04 -17.00 5.75
C LEU A 142 8.96 -16.23 6.70
N ALA A 143 9.48 -16.87 7.76
CA ALA A 143 10.42 -16.26 8.68
C ALA A 143 11.76 -15.96 8.00
N ASP A 144 12.25 -16.87 7.16
CA ASP A 144 13.46 -16.65 6.38
C ASP A 144 13.27 -15.49 5.40
N LEU A 145 12.15 -15.47 4.66
CA LEU A 145 11.83 -14.37 3.74
C LEU A 145 11.64 -13.04 4.48
N SER A 146 10.97 -13.06 5.63
CA SER A 146 10.72 -11.89 6.47
C SER A 146 12.03 -11.25 6.95
N GLY A 147 13.05 -12.05 7.29
CA GLY A 147 14.37 -11.55 7.66
C GLY A 147 15.11 -10.85 6.52
N CYS A 148 14.80 -11.19 5.27
CA CYS A 148 15.38 -10.53 4.11
C CYS A 148 14.68 -9.21 3.74
N THR A 149 13.50 -8.90 4.31
CA THR A 149 12.68 -7.74 3.89
C THR A 149 13.36 -6.41 4.20
N LEU A 150 14.04 -6.29 5.34
CA LEU A 150 14.79 -5.07 5.70
C LEU A 150 15.93 -4.82 4.71
N GLY A 151 16.73 -5.85 4.43
CA GLY A 151 17.81 -5.75 3.44
C GLY A 151 17.29 -5.39 2.05
N LEU A 152 16.15 -5.97 1.65
CA LEU A 152 15.54 -5.72 0.35
C LEU A 152 15.03 -4.28 0.27
N TYR A 153 14.42 -3.77 1.35
CA TYR A 153 14.00 -2.38 1.46
C TYR A 153 15.18 -1.40 1.35
N CYS A 154 16.33 -1.67 1.98
CA CYS A 154 17.49 -0.79 1.87
C CYS A 154 18.16 -0.88 0.48
N LEU A 155 18.31 -2.09 -0.08
CA LEU A 155 19.10 -2.31 -1.29
C LEU A 155 18.34 -2.02 -2.59
N HIS A 156 17.01 -2.19 -2.60
CA HIS A 156 16.24 -2.03 -3.84
C HIS A 156 16.32 -0.63 -4.43
N VAL A 157 16.39 0.42 -3.60
CA VAL A 157 16.52 1.80 -4.11
C VAL A 157 17.82 1.99 -4.88
N PHE A 158 18.93 1.44 -4.37
CA PHE A 158 20.23 1.52 -5.05
C PHE A 158 20.24 0.74 -6.36
N ILE A 159 19.70 -0.49 -6.35
CA ILE A 159 19.62 -1.32 -7.55
C ILE A 159 18.69 -0.68 -8.58
N MET A 160 17.55 -0.15 -8.17
CA MET A 160 16.60 0.55 -9.04
C MET A 160 17.23 1.79 -9.67
N ASN A 161 17.99 2.59 -8.90
CA ASN A 161 18.70 3.77 -9.41
C ASN A 161 19.83 3.42 -10.40
N ARG A 162 20.45 2.25 -10.28
CA ARG A 162 21.44 1.78 -11.27
C ARG A 162 20.78 1.15 -12.48
N ALA A 163 19.69 0.44 -12.26
CA ALA A 163 18.85 -0.14 -13.31
C ALA A 163 18.25 0.95 -14.21
N SER A 164 17.81 2.09 -13.67
CA SER A 164 17.21 3.17 -14.47
C SER A 164 18.13 3.68 -15.59
N LEU A 165 19.46 3.67 -15.40
CA LEU A 165 20.44 4.02 -16.41
C LEU A 165 20.48 3.03 -17.59
N LEU A 166 20.15 1.76 -17.34
CA LEU A 166 20.13 0.70 -18.35
C LEU A 166 18.77 0.61 -19.07
N TYR A 167 17.67 0.89 -18.37
CA TYR A 167 16.32 0.78 -18.93
C TYR A 167 15.80 2.09 -19.55
N GLY A 168 16.39 3.25 -19.25
CA GLY A 168 16.02 4.54 -19.86
C GLY A 168 15.86 4.48 -21.39
N PRO A 169 16.83 3.92 -22.14
CA PRO A 169 16.73 3.78 -23.60
C PRO A 169 15.70 2.73 -24.08
N LEU A 170 15.35 1.76 -23.23
CA LEU A 170 14.41 0.66 -23.56
C LEU A 170 12.94 1.08 -23.39
N ILE A 171 12.68 2.16 -22.66
CA ILE A 171 11.34 2.65 -22.33
C ILE A 171 10.74 3.50 -23.47
N GLU A 172 11.56 4.12 -24.31
CA GLU A 172 11.10 5.07 -25.35
C GLU A 172 10.37 4.41 -26.54
N GLY A 173 10.31 3.07 -26.64
CA GLY A 173 9.78 2.37 -27.82
C GLY A 173 8.79 1.23 -27.57
N HIS A 174 8.49 0.87 -26.32
CA HIS A 174 7.68 -0.32 -26.02
C HIS A 174 6.52 -0.06 -25.06
N SER A 175 5.48 -0.90 -25.18
CA SER A 175 4.35 -0.89 -24.25
C SER A 175 4.83 -1.20 -22.84
N LEU A 176 4.74 -0.19 -21.97
CA LEU A 176 5.14 -0.21 -20.56
C LEU A 176 4.45 -1.31 -19.74
N ALA A 177 3.33 -1.85 -20.21
CA ALA A 177 2.48 -2.79 -19.47
C ALA A 177 3.20 -4.10 -19.10
N TRP A 178 4.06 -4.63 -19.97
CA TRP A 178 4.84 -5.85 -19.70
C TRP A 178 6.21 -5.58 -19.12
N LEU A 179 6.79 -4.42 -19.46
CA LEU A 179 8.11 -4.03 -18.99
C LEU A 179 8.10 -3.74 -17.48
N ILE A 180 7.02 -3.12 -16.96
CA ILE A 180 6.92 -2.77 -15.53
C ILE A 180 6.93 -4.00 -14.61
N PRO A 181 6.07 -5.03 -14.80
CA PRO A 181 6.12 -6.24 -13.97
C PRO A 181 7.44 -6.99 -14.10
N LEU A 182 7.98 -7.10 -15.31
CA LEU A 182 9.25 -7.77 -15.56
C LEU A 182 10.39 -7.07 -14.82
N LEU A 183 10.44 -5.73 -14.89
CA LEU A 183 11.44 -4.92 -14.20
C LEU A 183 11.31 -5.05 -12.69
N ALA A 184 10.09 -5.00 -12.15
CA ALA A 184 9.86 -5.19 -10.72
C ALA A 184 10.36 -6.56 -10.23
N LEU A 185 10.07 -7.62 -10.99
CA LEU A 185 10.53 -8.97 -10.69
C LEU A 185 12.06 -9.08 -10.81
N ALA A 186 12.64 -8.49 -11.85
CA ALA A 186 14.09 -8.46 -12.04
C ALA A 186 14.81 -7.73 -10.89
N VAL A 187 14.35 -6.53 -10.50
CA VAL A 187 14.91 -5.78 -9.36
C VAL A 187 14.73 -6.56 -8.06
N PHE A 188 13.60 -7.22 -7.86
CA PHE A 188 13.36 -8.07 -6.69
C PHE A 188 14.34 -9.25 -6.64
N LEU A 189 14.55 -9.98 -7.74
CA LEU A 189 15.51 -11.08 -7.77
C LEU A 189 16.95 -10.59 -7.59
N LEU A 190 17.32 -9.50 -8.24
CA LEU A 190 18.68 -8.94 -8.21
C LEU A 190 19.02 -8.38 -6.82
N THR A 191 18.02 -7.92 -6.06
CA THR A 191 18.19 -7.55 -4.65
C THR A 191 18.17 -8.76 -3.72
N TRP A 192 17.29 -9.73 -3.96
CA TRP A 192 17.11 -10.90 -3.10
C TRP A 192 18.30 -11.85 -3.13
N VAL A 193 18.86 -12.15 -4.30
CA VAL A 193 20.01 -13.06 -4.49
C VAL A 193 21.22 -12.68 -3.63
N PRO A 194 21.75 -11.43 -3.67
CA PRO A 194 22.90 -11.05 -2.86
C PRO A 194 22.58 -11.05 -1.36
N ILE A 195 21.36 -10.69 -0.95
CA ILE A 195 20.95 -10.74 0.47
C ILE A 195 20.91 -12.19 0.96
N TYR A 196 20.35 -13.09 0.16
CA TYR A 196 20.31 -14.52 0.47
C TYR A 196 21.73 -15.11 0.59
N LEU A 197 22.62 -14.76 -0.35
CA LEU A 197 24.03 -15.18 -0.31
C LEU A 197 24.78 -14.61 0.89
N LEU A 198 24.56 -13.34 1.24
CA LEU A 198 25.17 -12.71 2.42
C LEU A 198 24.72 -13.38 3.72
N ARG A 199 23.48 -13.86 3.78
CA ARG A 199 22.96 -14.57 4.96
C ARG A 199 23.55 -15.97 5.14
N LEU A 200 24.17 -16.53 4.11
CA LEU A 200 24.94 -17.78 4.21
C LEU A 200 26.23 -17.57 5.03
N PHE A 201 26.75 -16.34 5.10
CA PHE A 201 27.92 -15.98 5.91
C PHE A 201 27.50 -15.67 7.36
N LYS A 202 27.98 -16.51 8.29
CA LYS A 202 27.65 -16.48 9.74
C LYS A 202 27.73 -15.12 10.45
N PRO A 203 28.69 -14.20 10.18
CA PRO A 203 28.74 -12.93 10.93
C PRO A 203 27.63 -11.93 10.54
N VAL A 204 27.04 -12.05 9.35
CA VAL A 204 26.03 -11.10 8.85
C VAL A 204 24.61 -11.46 9.32
N ARG A 205 24.37 -12.74 9.64
CA ARG A 205 23.09 -13.26 10.14
C ARG A 205 22.65 -12.67 11.50
N VAL A 206 23.56 -12.05 12.25
CA VAL A 206 23.25 -11.42 13.54
C VAL A 206 22.74 -9.98 13.36
N VAL A 207 23.01 -9.35 12.22
CA VAL A 207 22.65 -7.96 11.91
C VAL A 207 21.45 -7.86 10.96
N ILE A 208 21.13 -8.93 10.22
CA ILE A 208 20.03 -9.05 9.24
C ILE A 208 19.11 -10.23 9.59
#